data_AF-A0A537GLJ6-F1
#
_entry.id   AF-A0A537GLJ6-F1
#
_cell.length_a   1.000
_cell.length_b   1.000
_cell.length_c   1.000
_cell.angle_alpha   90.00
_cell.angle_beta   90.00
_cell.angle_gamma   90.00
#
_symmetry.space_group_name_H-M   'P 1'
#
loop_
_entity.id
_entity.type
_entity.pdbx_description
1 polymer ?
#
loop_
_entity_poly.entity_id
_entity_poly.type
_entity_poly.pdbx_seq_one_letter_code
_entity_poly.pdbx_strand_id
1 'polypeptide(L)'
;VIVTWSGRGFDIPFLTTRLLKHSMDPRPVLGMMHIDLNEVVKSRLRLTFTYLDHVCDFFGIRREKGPMGLEVPSLFVKALEGDEAALRSIRDHCLDDLRVTREVFLRLRPMLEGQLA
;
A
#
# COMPACT_ATOMS: atom_id res chain seq x y z
N VAL A 1 5.47 -12.97 6.46
CA VAL A 1 5.92 -11.61 6.10
C VAL A 1 4.73 -10.84 5.55
N ILE A 2 4.53 -9.61 6.01
CA ILE A 2 3.63 -8.64 5.40
C ILE A 2 4.48 -7.57 4.72
N VAL A 3 4.15 -7.23 3.47
CA VAL A 3 4.84 -6.20 2.68
C VAL A 3 3.85 -5.09 2.40
N THR A 4 4.24 -3.84 2.66
CA THR A 4 3.37 -2.68 2.47
C THR A 4 4.12 -1.53 1.81
N TRP A 5 3.37 -0.53 1.34
CA TRP A 5 3.91 0.78 0.99
C TRP A 5 3.44 1.82 2.00
N SER A 6 4.32 2.26 2.92
CA SER A 6 3.96 3.20 4.01
C SER A 6 3.00 2.62 5.08
N GLY A 7 2.82 1.30 5.09
CA GLY A 7 1.93 0.63 6.03
C GLY A 7 2.36 0.70 7.48
N ARG A 8 3.65 0.89 7.76
CA ARG A 8 4.10 1.09 9.15
C ARG A 8 3.60 2.41 9.71
N GLY A 9 3.58 3.45 8.87
CA GLY A 9 3.13 4.79 9.25
C GLY A 9 1.63 5.00 9.18
N PHE A 10 0.91 4.23 8.35
CA PHE A 10 -0.51 4.45 8.09
C PHE A 10 -1.39 3.21 8.27
N ASP A 11 -1.24 2.19 7.41
CA ASP A 11 -2.16 1.06 7.33
C ASP A 11 -2.26 0.27 8.63
N ILE A 12 -1.13 -0.10 9.24
CA ILE A 12 -1.09 -0.89 10.47
C ILE A 12 -1.67 -0.09 11.66
N PRO A 13 -1.27 1.17 11.91
CA PRO A 13 -1.93 2.01 12.91
C PRO A 13 -3.44 2.18 12.69
N PHE A 14 -3.87 2.40 11.43
CA PHE A 14 -5.28 2.58 11.10
C PHE A 14 -6.09 1.31 11.37
N LEU A 15 -5.63 0.16 10.89
CA LEU A 15 -6.28 -1.14 11.13
C LEU A 15 -6.31 -1.47 12.63
N THR A 16 -5.20 -1.27 13.33
CA THR A 16 -5.11 -1.50 14.78
C THR A 16 -6.15 -0.66 15.52
N THR A 17 -6.28 0.62 15.17
CA THR A 17 -7.28 1.53 15.76
C THR A 17 -8.70 1.02 15.53
N ARG A 18 -9.01 0.54 14.30
CA ARG A 18 -10.33 -0.02 13.98
C ARG A 18 -10.60 -1.32 14.73
N LEU A 19 -9.63 -2.23 14.80
CA LEU A 19 -9.77 -3.49 15.53
C LEU A 19 -10.08 -3.22 17.01
N LEU A 20 -9.28 -2.37 17.66
CA LEU A 20 -9.49 -2.00 19.05
C LEU A 20 -10.85 -1.32 19.28
N LYS A 21 -11.24 -0.36 18.41
CA LYS A 21 -12.55 0.29 18.48
C LYS A 21 -13.71 -0.72 18.47
N HIS A 22 -13.56 -1.81 17.74
CA HIS A 22 -14.56 -2.84 17.59
C HIS A 22 -14.33 -4.06 18.50
N SER A 23 -13.49 -3.94 19.54
CA SER A 23 -13.17 -5.01 20.49
C SER A 23 -12.64 -6.30 19.83
N MET A 24 -11.91 -6.14 18.72
CA MET A 24 -11.24 -7.22 18.00
C MET A 24 -9.75 -7.26 18.35
N ASP A 25 -9.15 -8.46 18.30
CA ASP A 25 -7.74 -8.69 18.60
C ASP A 25 -6.81 -8.15 17.50
N PRO A 26 -5.88 -7.20 17.79
CA PRO A 26 -4.94 -6.69 16.81
C PRO A 26 -3.68 -7.54 16.62
N ARG A 27 -3.43 -8.52 17.49
CA ARG A 27 -2.20 -9.35 17.45
C ARG A 27 -1.93 -10.04 16.11
N PRO A 28 -2.93 -10.52 15.34
CA PRO A 28 -2.67 -11.12 14.04
C PRO A 28 -1.98 -10.18 13.04
N VAL A 29 -2.23 -8.87 13.14
CA VAL A 29 -1.62 -7.86 12.26
C VAL A 29 -0.26 -7.41 12.80
N LEU A 30 -0.13 -7.30 14.13
CA LEU A 30 1.10 -6.83 14.79
C LEU A 30 2.21 -7.89 14.91
N GLY A 31 1.84 -9.18 14.94
CA GLY A 31 2.77 -10.28 15.15
C GLY A 31 3.54 -10.72 13.89
N MET A 32 3.27 -10.13 12.73
CA MET A 32 3.92 -10.51 11.48
C MET A 32 5.22 -9.73 11.25
N MET A 33 6.27 -10.41 10.75
CA MET A 33 7.43 -9.72 10.19
C MET A 33 6.96 -8.77 9.09
N HIS A 34 7.27 -7.49 9.23
CA HIS A 34 6.73 -6.42 8.39
C HIS A 34 7.85 -5.69 7.64
N ILE A 35 7.79 -5.72 6.32
CA ILE A 35 8.66 -4.96 5.42
C ILE A 35 7.87 -3.80 4.84
N ASP A 36 8.27 -2.57 5.18
CA ASP A 36 7.72 -1.37 4.55
C ASP A 36 8.65 -0.90 3.43
N LEU A 37 8.19 -1.03 2.18
CA LEU A 37 8.98 -0.68 1.02
C LEU A 37 9.27 0.82 0.92
N ASN A 38 8.39 1.68 1.44
CA ASN A 38 8.65 3.11 1.41
C ASN A 38 9.84 3.46 2.33
N GLU A 39 9.94 2.83 3.50
CA GLU A 39 11.10 3.00 4.39
C GLU A 39 12.38 2.46 3.74
N VAL A 40 12.31 1.32 3.06
CA VAL A 40 13.45 0.75 2.30
C VAL A 40 13.90 1.72 1.21
N VAL A 41 12.97 2.24 0.41
CA VAL A 41 13.26 3.19 -0.67
C VAL A 41 13.88 4.45 -0.11
N LYS A 42 13.28 5.08 0.91
CA LYS A 42 13.80 6.31 1.53
C LYS A 42 15.18 6.15 2.15
N SER A 43 15.47 4.98 2.74
CA SER A 43 16.74 4.74 3.44
C SER A 43 17.85 4.25 2.52
N ARG A 44 17.54 3.55 1.42
CA ARG A 44 18.53 2.89 0.57
C ARG A 44 18.62 3.44 -0.84
N LEU A 45 17.61 4.16 -1.31
CA LEU A 45 17.56 4.70 -2.67
C LEU A 45 17.52 6.22 -2.62
N ARG A 46 18.42 6.87 -3.36
CA ARG A 46 18.52 8.34 -3.43
C ARG A 46 17.60 8.91 -4.50
N LEU A 47 16.29 8.67 -4.37
CA LEU A 47 15.28 9.21 -5.27
C LEU A 47 14.80 10.59 -4.78
N THR A 48 14.52 11.51 -5.70
CA THR A 48 13.96 12.83 -5.39
C THR A 48 12.58 12.72 -4.73
N PHE A 49 11.76 11.79 -5.22
CA PHE A 49 10.41 11.52 -4.72
C PHE A 49 10.26 10.04 -4.39
N THR A 50 9.54 9.75 -3.31
CA THR A 50 9.36 8.39 -2.76
C THR A 50 7.88 8.02 -2.63
N TYR A 51 7.04 8.64 -3.45
CA TYR A 51 5.67 8.20 -3.66
C TYR A 51 5.66 6.97 -4.59
N LEU A 52 4.65 6.12 -4.45
CA LEU A 52 4.59 4.83 -5.16
C LEU A 52 4.59 5.01 -6.68
N ASP A 53 3.86 6.01 -7.19
CA ASP A 53 3.88 6.42 -8.60
C ASP A 53 5.29 6.74 -9.09
N HIS A 54 6.00 7.64 -8.42
CA HIS A 54 7.33 8.10 -8.83
C HIS A 54 8.34 6.96 -8.81
N VAL A 55 8.22 6.05 -7.84
CA VAL A 55 9.08 4.86 -7.74
C VAL A 55 8.75 3.85 -8.84
N CYS A 56 7.47 3.66 -9.17
CA CYS A 56 7.06 2.84 -10.31
C CYS A 56 7.59 3.41 -11.62
N ASP A 57 7.43 4.72 -11.85
CA ASP A 57 7.93 5.42 -13.03
C ASP A 57 9.44 5.26 -13.17
N PHE A 58 10.19 5.45 -12.07
CA PHE A 58 11.64 5.25 -12.02
C PHE A 58 12.06 3.83 -12.42
N PHE A 59 11.32 2.81 -11.98
CA PHE A 59 11.61 1.41 -12.30
C PHE A 59 10.98 0.91 -13.61
N GLY A 60 10.25 1.77 -14.34
CA GLY A 60 9.52 1.40 -15.55
C GLY A 60 8.35 0.45 -15.30
N ILE A 61 7.78 0.46 -14.09
CA ILE A 61 6.62 -0.35 -13.71
C ILE A 61 5.37 0.39 -14.16
N ARG A 62 4.65 -0.19 -15.12
CA ARG A 62 3.38 0.37 -15.60
C ARG A 62 2.37 0.37 -14.45
N ARG A 63 1.64 1.48 -14.30
CA ARG A 63 0.46 1.60 -13.44
C ARG A 63 -0.79 1.78 -14.30
N GLU A 64 -1.93 1.31 -13.80
CA GLU A 64 -3.21 1.71 -14.37
C GLU A 64 -3.57 3.09 -13.82
N LYS A 65 -4.02 4.02 -14.68
CA LYS A 65 -4.44 5.35 -14.22
C LYS A 65 -5.78 5.22 -13.48
N GLY A 66 -5.71 5.07 -12.16
CA GLY A 66 -6.86 5.12 -11.26
C GLY A 66 -7.11 6.52 -10.68
N PRO A 67 -8.23 6.69 -9.96
CA PRO A 67 -8.49 7.90 -9.19
C PRO A 67 -7.35 8.18 -8.19
N MET A 68 -7.07 9.45 -7.95
CA MET A 68 -6.05 9.84 -6.96
C MET A 68 -6.57 9.58 -5.53
N GLY A 69 -5.67 9.39 -4.56
CA GLY A 69 -6.04 9.20 -3.16
C GLY A 69 -6.97 10.30 -2.58
N LEU A 70 -6.92 11.51 -3.14
CA LEU A 70 -7.80 12.63 -2.77
C LEU A 70 -9.26 12.46 -3.24
N GLU A 71 -9.49 11.67 -4.27
CA GLU A 71 -10.83 11.41 -4.84
C GLU A 71 -11.52 10.23 -4.16
N VAL A 72 -10.75 9.37 -3.47
CA VAL A 72 -11.26 8.16 -2.81
C VAL A 72 -12.37 8.46 -1.79
N PRO A 73 -12.30 9.51 -0.93
CA PRO A 73 -13.39 9.79 0.01
C PRO A 73 -14.73 10.07 -0.68
N SER A 74 -14.74 10.83 -1.79
CA SER A 74 -15.98 11.15 -2.50
C SER A 74 -16.50 9.94 -3.27
N LEU A 75 -15.62 9.15 -3.87
CA LEU A 75 -15.97 7.88 -4.50
C LEU A 75 -16.53 6.88 -3.48
N PHE A 76 -15.99 6.84 -2.26
CA PHE A 76 -16.45 5.95 -1.21
C PHE A 76 -17.87 6.29 -0.77
N VAL A 77 -18.20 7.58 -0.61
CA VAL A 77 -19.59 8.00 -0.31
C VAL A 77 -20.55 7.56 -1.42
N LYS A 78 -20.20 7.79 -2.69
CA LYS A 78 -21.01 7.32 -3.83
C LYS A 78 -21.19 5.81 -3.83
N ALA A 79 -20.12 5.06 -3.56
CA ALA A 79 -20.19 3.61 -3.47
C ALA A 79 -21.14 3.14 -2.35
N LEU A 80 -21.16 3.82 -1.19
CA LEU A 80 -22.12 3.54 -0.12
C LEU A 80 -23.57 3.85 -0.50
N GLU A 81 -23.79 4.80 -1.40
CA GLU A 81 -25.09 5.14 -1.97
C GLU A 81 -25.54 4.19 -3.10
N GLY A 82 -24.73 3.17 -3.43
CA GLY A 82 -25.03 2.16 -4.44
C GLY A 82 -24.42 2.43 -5.82
N ASP A 83 -23.50 3.39 -5.95
CA ASP A 83 -22.76 3.61 -7.19
C ASP A 83 -21.71 2.49 -7.42
N GLU A 84 -22.14 1.49 -8.19
CA GLU A 84 -21.31 0.36 -8.60
C GLU A 84 -20.08 0.77 -9.42
N ALA A 85 -20.12 1.89 -10.15
CA ALA A 85 -18.96 2.37 -10.91
C ALA A 85 -17.91 2.97 -9.97
N ALA A 86 -18.34 3.74 -8.97
CA ALA A 86 -17.46 4.25 -7.92
C ALA A 86 -16.82 3.11 -7.13
N LEU A 87 -17.60 2.10 -6.75
CA LEU A 87 -17.09 0.91 -6.05
C LEU A 87 -16.04 0.16 -6.88
N ARG A 88 -16.32 -0.09 -8.18
CA ARG A 88 -15.34 -0.69 -9.10
C ARG A 88 -14.07 0.15 -9.21
N SER A 89 -14.20 1.46 -9.32
CA SER A 89 -13.06 2.37 -9.43
C SER A 89 -12.13 2.30 -8.21
N ILE A 90 -12.69 2.29 -6.99
CA ILE A 90 -11.92 2.13 -5.75
C ILE A 90 -11.23 0.76 -5.72
N ARG A 91 -11.97 -0.31 -6.02
CA ARG A 91 -11.44 -1.68 -6.02
C ARG A 91 -10.28 -1.81 -7.00
N ASP A 92 -10.47 -1.34 -8.23
CA ASP A 92 -9.48 -1.49 -9.29
C ASP A 92 -8.21 -0.67 -8.98
N HIS A 93 -8.35 0.50 -8.35
CA HIS A 93 -7.23 1.28 -7.81
C HIS A 93 -6.45 0.51 -6.72
N CYS A 94 -7.14 -0.05 -5.72
CA CYS A 94 -6.49 -0.84 -4.68
C CYS A 94 -5.79 -2.09 -5.24
N LEU A 95 -6.39 -2.74 -6.24
CA LEU A 95 -5.78 -3.89 -6.91
C LEU A 95 -4.52 -3.50 -7.69
N ASP A 96 -4.52 -2.36 -8.37
CA ASP A 96 -3.31 -1.85 -9.04
C ASP A 96 -2.21 -1.55 -8.02
N ASP A 97 -2.52 -0.88 -6.91
CA ASP A 97 -1.57 -0.58 -5.84
C ASP A 97 -0.94 -1.84 -5.24
N LEU A 98 -1.72 -2.90 -5.02
CA LEU A 98 -1.22 -4.19 -4.57
C LEU A 98 -0.29 -4.84 -5.62
N ARG A 99 -0.68 -4.81 -6.90
CA ARG A 99 0.13 -5.36 -7.99
C ARG A 99 1.47 -4.66 -8.08
N VAL A 100 1.49 -3.33 -8.11
CA VAL A 100 2.73 -2.56 -8.30
C VAL A 100 3.60 -2.59 -7.04
N THR A 101 3.01 -2.62 -5.84
CA THR A 101 3.75 -2.87 -4.59
C THR A 101 4.47 -4.21 -4.65
N ARG A 102 3.82 -5.26 -5.15
CA ARG A 102 4.43 -6.58 -5.36
C ARG A 102 5.56 -6.53 -6.38
N GLU A 103 5.39 -5.82 -7.50
CA GLU A 103 6.43 -5.67 -8.52
C GLU A 103 7.66 -4.91 -7.98
N VAL A 104 7.45 -3.83 -7.22
CA VAL A 104 8.54 -3.12 -6.54
C VAL A 104 9.23 -4.03 -5.53
N PHE A 105 8.49 -4.80 -4.73
CA PHE A 105 9.08 -5.78 -3.81
C PHE A 105 9.99 -6.76 -4.55
N LEU A 106 9.53 -7.34 -5.67
CA LEU A 106 10.33 -8.27 -6.46
C LEU A 106 11.59 -7.61 -7.02
N ARG A 107 11.52 -6.34 -7.43
CA ARG A 107 12.68 -5.57 -7.89
C ARG A 107 13.70 -5.33 -6.77
N LEU A 108 13.23 -5.08 -5.56
CA LEU A 108 14.08 -4.80 -4.39
C LEU A 108 14.51 -6.05 -3.64
N ARG A 109 13.89 -7.21 -3.92
CA ARG A 109 14.14 -8.47 -3.22
C ARG A 109 15.62 -8.83 -3.06
N PRO A 110 16.50 -8.70 -4.07
CA PRO A 110 17.93 -9.00 -3.91
C PRO A 110 18.61 -8.19 -2.79
N MET A 111 18.12 -6.97 -2.50
CA MET A 111 18.63 -6.13 -1.41
C MET A 111 18.03 -6.49 -0.04
N LEU A 112 17.00 -7.33 -0.01
CA LEU A 112 16.22 -7.70 1.17
C LEU A 112 16.47 -9.15 1.62
N GLU A 113 17.22 -9.96 0.87
CA GLU A 113 17.43 -11.38 1.17
C GLU A 113 18.00 -11.62 2.58
N GLY A 114 18.93 -10.79 3.04
CA GLY A 114 19.47 -10.87 4.41
C GLY A 114 18.47 -10.53 5.53
N GLN A 115 17.30 -9.98 5.21
CA GLN A 115 16.21 -9.72 6.16
C GLN A 115 15.10 -10.78 6.10
N LEU A 116 15.10 -11.62 5.06
CA LEU A 116 14.09 -12.63 4.77
C LEU A 116 14.53 -14.06 5.14
N ALA A 117 15.81 -14.24 5.48
CA ALA A 117 16.41 -15.48 5.97
C ALA A 117 16.31 -15.57 7.49
#